data_AF-A0A6J1X2K1-F1
#
_entry.id   AF-A0A6J1X2K1-F1
#
_cell.length_a   1.000
_cell.length_b   1.000
_cell.length_c   1.000
_cell.angle_alpha   90.00
_cell.angle_beta   90.00
_cell.angle_gamma   90.00
#
_symmetry.space_group_name_H-M   'P 1'
#
loop_
_entity.id
_entity.type
_entity.pdbx_description
1 polymer ?
#
loop_
_entity_poly.entity_id
_entity_poly.type
_entity_poly.pdbx_seq_one_letter_code
_entity_poly.pdbx_strand_id
1 'polypeptide(L)'
;MEGRGGLRCSARLNGEATRSSTGTNGNGASISANKRPLAVAEAAAAAALRRARAAERAREVEDSPRVLRDKCRRLARALRNAKHLVVYTGAGISTAADIPDYRGPHGVWTRLQRGETVGRVEVSRARPTFTHMALTALWARGTLKFVASQNCDGLHVRAGLPRRALAELHGDMFAELCAACRRVYLRAFDTTERTARHAHHTRRLCHACGAQLRDSIVHFGERGRAAWPLNWAG
;
A
#
# COMPACT_ATOMS: atom_id res chain seq x y z
N MET A 1 8.68 -32.67 6.61
CA MET A 1 8.37 -32.31 5.21
C MET A 1 8.16 -30.81 5.14
N GLU A 2 9.21 -30.08 4.78
CA GLU A 2 9.27 -28.62 4.78
C GLU A 2 8.57 -28.04 3.54
N GLY A 3 7.47 -27.32 3.74
CA GLY A 3 6.80 -26.53 2.71
C GLY A 3 7.30 -25.09 2.73
N ARG A 4 8.32 -24.77 1.91
CA ARG A 4 8.80 -23.39 1.68
C ARG A 4 7.77 -22.59 0.88
N GLY A 5 6.85 -21.92 1.57
CA GLY A 5 5.94 -20.94 0.99
C GLY A 5 6.54 -19.52 1.05
N GLY A 6 7.50 -19.22 0.18
CA GLY A 6 7.99 -17.85 0.01
C GLY A 6 6.89 -16.96 -0.61
N LEU A 7 6.80 -15.70 -0.17
CA LEU A 7 5.95 -14.71 -0.83
C LEU A 7 6.30 -14.64 -2.32
N ARG A 8 5.41 -15.14 -3.17
CA ARG A 8 5.46 -14.85 -4.61
C ARG A 8 4.79 -13.50 -4.85
N CYS A 9 5.47 -12.42 -4.49
CA CYS A 9 5.17 -11.13 -5.09
C CYS A 9 5.79 -11.13 -6.49
N SER A 10 4.96 -11.39 -7.50
CA SER A 10 5.35 -11.46 -8.91
C SER A 10 5.74 -10.08 -9.44
N ALA A 11 7.00 -9.70 -9.22
CA ALA A 11 7.71 -8.69 -9.99
C ALA A 11 8.92 -9.33 -10.68
N ARG A 12 8.67 -10.33 -11.54
CA ARG A 12 9.59 -10.63 -12.64
C ARG A 12 9.15 -9.78 -13.83
N LEU A 13 9.85 -8.68 -14.06
CA LEU A 13 9.82 -7.97 -15.33
C LEU A 13 10.70 -8.74 -16.31
N ASN A 14 10.16 -9.81 -16.91
CA ASN A 14 10.74 -10.38 -18.13
C ASN A 14 9.85 -9.95 -19.29
N GLY A 15 10.18 -8.80 -19.88
CA GLY A 15 9.70 -8.45 -21.21
C GLY A 15 10.54 -9.20 -22.24
N GLU A 16 10.13 -10.43 -22.57
CA GLU A 16 10.60 -11.10 -23.79
C GLU A 16 9.79 -10.56 -24.96
N ALA A 17 10.41 -9.64 -25.69
CA ALA A 17 9.90 -9.16 -26.97
C ALA A 17 10.05 -10.27 -28.02
N THR A 18 8.94 -10.91 -28.40
CA THR A 18 8.87 -11.76 -29.58
C THR A 18 9.04 -10.88 -30.82
N ARG A 19 10.18 -11.05 -31.50
CA ARG A 19 10.46 -10.44 -32.82
C ARG A 19 9.57 -11.12 -33.87
N SER A 20 8.63 -10.38 -34.45
CA SER A 20 8.09 -10.72 -35.78
C SER A 20 8.64 -9.72 -36.80
N SER A 21 9.45 -10.24 -37.72
CA SER A 21 9.99 -9.54 -38.87
C SER A 21 8.93 -9.38 -39.95
N THR A 22 8.53 -8.14 -40.22
CA THR A 22 8.01 -7.73 -41.54
C THR A 22 8.56 -6.34 -41.82
N GLY A 23 9.45 -6.26 -42.81
CA GLY A 23 10.06 -5.00 -43.24
C GLY A 23 9.17 -4.26 -44.22
N THR A 24 9.31 -2.93 -44.21
CA THR A 24 9.14 -2.06 -45.38
C THR A 24 9.99 -0.81 -45.21
N ASN A 25 10.57 -0.38 -46.34
CA ASN A 25 11.49 0.74 -46.54
C ASN A 25 10.93 2.11 -46.13
N GLY A 26 11.82 3.03 -45.72
CA GLY A 26 11.51 4.46 -45.78
C GLY A 26 12.47 5.38 -45.01
N ASN A 27 13.32 6.08 -45.77
CA ASN A 27 13.97 7.36 -45.47
C ASN A 27 14.97 7.45 -44.29
N GLY A 28 16.25 7.45 -44.67
CA GLY A 28 17.36 7.86 -43.82
C GLY A 28 17.29 9.35 -43.47
N ALA A 29 16.92 9.64 -42.22
CA ALA A 29 17.33 10.86 -41.56
C ALA A 29 18.69 10.60 -40.89
N SER A 30 19.71 11.36 -41.29
CA SER A 30 21.04 11.33 -40.67
C SER A 30 20.96 11.82 -39.23
N ILE A 31 20.85 10.88 -38.28
CA ILE A 31 21.00 11.18 -36.85
C ILE A 31 22.47 11.53 -36.61
N SER A 32 22.76 12.83 -36.47
CA SER A 32 24.09 13.34 -36.13
C SER A 32 24.67 12.61 -34.91
N ALA A 33 25.81 11.92 -35.13
CA ALA A 33 26.50 11.10 -34.13
C ALA A 33 26.90 11.87 -32.85
N ASN A 34 26.94 13.22 -32.91
CA ASN A 34 27.31 14.09 -31.79
C ASN A 34 26.21 14.30 -30.72
N LYS A 35 24.96 13.90 -30.97
CA LYS A 35 23.86 14.06 -29.97
C LYS A 35 23.72 12.88 -29.00
N ARG A 36 24.23 11.71 -29.35
CA ARG A 36 24.16 10.49 -28.52
C ARG A 36 24.94 10.58 -27.20
N PRO A 37 26.18 11.12 -27.16
CA PRO A 37 26.97 11.20 -25.92
C PRO A 37 26.34 12.15 -24.89
N LEU A 38 25.81 13.29 -25.36
CA LEU A 38 25.10 14.26 -24.52
C LEU A 38 23.81 13.68 -23.93
N ALA A 39 22.98 13.01 -24.73
CA ALA A 39 21.76 12.38 -24.24
C ALA A 39 22.03 11.27 -23.20
N VAL A 40 23.14 10.53 -23.35
CA VAL A 40 23.57 9.52 -22.37
C VAL A 40 24.07 10.17 -21.08
N ALA A 41 24.83 11.27 -21.16
CA ALA A 41 25.29 12.01 -19.99
C ALA A 41 24.11 12.66 -19.22
N GLU A 42 23.14 13.24 -19.92
CA GLU A 42 21.92 13.80 -19.34
C GLU A 42 21.08 12.72 -18.63
N ALA A 43 20.92 11.55 -19.27
CA ALA A 43 20.22 10.42 -18.65
C ALA A 43 20.94 9.91 -17.39
N ALA A 44 22.27 9.85 -17.41
CA ALA A 44 23.09 9.46 -16.26
C ALA A 44 22.99 10.47 -15.11
N ALA A 45 23.04 11.77 -15.40
CA ALA A 45 22.85 12.84 -14.43
C ALA A 45 21.44 12.81 -13.81
N ALA A 46 20.41 12.63 -14.63
CA ALA A 46 19.04 12.48 -14.15
C ALA A 46 18.88 11.23 -13.26
N ALA A 47 19.55 10.12 -13.60
CA ALA A 47 19.56 8.92 -12.76
C ALA A 47 20.29 9.15 -11.43
N ALA A 48 21.42 9.85 -11.43
CA ALA A 48 22.15 10.22 -10.23
C ALA A 48 21.30 11.11 -9.30
N LEU A 49 20.63 12.12 -9.85
CA LEU A 49 19.73 12.98 -9.09
C LEU A 49 18.54 12.19 -8.50
N ARG A 50 17.96 11.25 -9.25
CA ARG A 50 16.91 10.35 -8.74
C ARG A 50 17.42 9.51 -7.57
N ARG A 51 18.63 8.95 -7.68
CA ARG A 51 19.27 8.17 -6.59
C ARG A 51 19.53 9.03 -5.37
N ALA A 52 20.08 10.23 -5.52
CA ALA A 52 20.33 11.15 -4.41
C ALA A 52 19.05 11.53 -3.68
N ARG A 53 17.99 11.90 -4.42
CA ARG A 53 16.67 12.18 -3.82
C ARG A 53 16.04 10.97 -3.15
N ALA A 54 16.24 9.77 -3.69
CA ALA A 54 15.76 8.54 -3.07
C ALA A 54 16.51 8.24 -1.77
N ALA A 55 17.83 8.42 -1.75
CA ALA A 55 18.65 8.26 -0.55
C ALA A 55 18.27 9.28 0.53
N GLU A 56 18.04 10.54 0.15
CA GLU A 56 17.57 11.57 1.08
C GLU A 56 16.20 11.23 1.68
N ARG A 57 15.23 10.82 0.86
CA ARG A 57 13.90 10.39 1.34
C ARG A 57 13.95 9.12 2.21
N ALA A 58 14.95 8.27 2.02
CA ALA A 58 15.12 7.06 2.80
C ALA A 58 15.79 7.32 4.16
N ARG A 59 16.36 8.50 4.37
CA ARG A 59 16.99 8.85 5.64
C ARG A 59 15.92 9.17 6.67
N GLU A 60 15.91 8.39 7.76
CA GLU A 60 15.13 8.74 8.94
C GLU A 60 15.71 9.99 9.61
N VAL A 61 14.84 10.87 10.05
CA VAL A 61 15.22 12.12 10.72
C VAL A 61 14.42 12.21 12.01
N GLU A 62 15.15 12.31 13.11
CA GLU A 62 14.58 12.53 14.43
C GLU A 62 14.72 14.01 14.79
N ASP A 63 13.58 14.67 15.04
CA ASP A 63 13.57 16.02 15.56
C ASP A 63 14.09 16.03 17.01
N SER A 64 14.84 17.08 17.38
CA SER A 64 15.20 17.27 18.79
C SER A 64 13.95 17.43 19.66
N PRO A 65 14.01 17.10 20.97
CA PRO A 65 12.84 17.16 21.85
C PRO A 65 12.15 18.54 21.86
N ARG A 66 12.91 19.62 21.72
CA ARG A 66 12.36 20.98 21.63
C ARG A 66 11.57 21.17 20.33
N VAL A 67 12.18 20.84 19.18
CA VAL A 67 11.55 20.98 17.86
C VAL A 67 10.29 20.12 17.77
N LEU A 68 10.35 18.88 18.24
CA LEU A 68 9.21 17.97 18.29
C LEU A 68 8.05 18.56 19.11
N ARG A 69 8.31 19.03 20.33
CA ARG A 69 7.28 19.67 21.18
C ARG A 69 6.64 20.87 20.51
N ASP A 70 7.44 21.71 19.84
CA ASP A 70 6.92 22.90 19.16
C ASP A 70 6.07 22.52 17.93
N LYS A 71 6.47 21.50 17.16
CA LYS A 71 5.66 20.94 16.08
C LYS A 71 4.36 20.33 16.60
N CYS A 72 4.39 19.57 17.70
CA CYS A 72 3.19 19.01 18.34
C CYS A 72 2.22 20.10 18.81
N ARG A 73 2.73 21.19 19.41
CA ARG A 73 1.89 22.35 19.81
C ARG A 73 1.22 23.02 18.60
N ARG A 74 1.96 23.18 17.50
CA ARG A 74 1.42 23.71 16.24
C ARG A 74 0.35 22.79 15.65
N LEU A 75 0.60 21.49 15.60
CA LEU A 75 -0.38 20.50 15.16
C LEU A 75 -1.63 20.54 16.04
N ALA A 76 -1.49 20.53 17.37
CA ALA A 76 -2.62 20.60 18.27
C ALA A 76 -3.48 21.86 18.06
N ARG A 77 -2.87 23.02 17.78
CA ARG A 77 -3.60 24.24 17.37
C ARG A 77 -4.35 24.05 16.05
N ALA A 78 -3.69 23.49 15.04
CA ALA A 78 -4.32 23.24 13.74
C ALA A 78 -5.50 22.28 13.86
N LEU A 79 -5.37 21.20 14.64
CA LEU A 79 -6.45 20.23 14.88
C LEU A 79 -7.64 20.88 15.60
N ARG A 80 -7.41 21.75 16.59
CA ARG A 80 -8.50 22.46 17.29
C ARG A 80 -9.26 23.43 16.40
N ASN A 81 -8.55 24.08 15.46
CA ASN A 81 -9.13 25.08 14.57
C ASN A 81 -9.74 24.47 13.30
N ALA A 82 -9.48 23.19 13.03
CA ALA A 82 -9.98 22.52 11.84
C ALA A 82 -11.49 22.27 11.95
N LYS A 83 -12.26 22.81 11.00
CA LYS A 83 -13.70 22.51 10.87
C LYS A 83 -13.94 21.08 10.36
N HIS A 84 -13.05 20.61 9.49
CA HIS A 84 -13.11 19.28 8.86
C HIS A 84 -11.73 18.64 8.86
N LEU A 85 -11.44 17.85 9.87
CA LEU A 85 -10.20 17.08 9.94
C LEU A 85 -10.34 15.76 9.16
N VAL A 86 -9.44 15.55 8.21
CA VAL A 86 -9.23 14.27 7.51
C VAL A 86 -7.78 13.84 7.76
N VAL A 87 -7.58 12.56 8.04
CA VAL A 87 -6.24 11.99 8.27
C VAL A 87 -5.93 10.96 7.19
N TYR A 88 -4.70 11.03 6.67
CA TYR A 88 -4.17 10.03 5.75
C TYR A 88 -3.17 9.13 6.49
N THR A 89 -3.31 7.81 6.35
CA THR A 89 -2.44 6.84 7.04
C THR A 89 -1.79 5.86 6.08
N GLY A 90 -0.54 5.50 6.39
CA GLY A 90 0.22 4.46 5.71
C GLY A 90 0.88 3.50 6.71
N ALA A 91 1.67 2.56 6.21
CA ALA A 91 2.14 1.41 7.00
C ALA A 91 2.98 1.81 8.23
N GLY A 92 3.57 3.01 8.24
CA GLY A 92 4.33 3.54 9.37
C GLY A 92 3.56 3.62 10.69
N ILE A 93 2.22 3.70 10.69
CA ILE A 93 1.45 3.71 11.94
C ILE A 93 1.26 2.31 12.55
N SER A 94 1.64 1.27 11.82
CA SER A 94 1.49 -0.15 12.18
C SER A 94 2.82 -0.82 12.54
N THR A 95 3.96 -0.13 12.38
CA THR A 95 5.30 -0.67 12.72
C THR A 95 5.45 -1.01 14.19
N ALA A 96 4.84 -0.23 15.08
CA ALA A 96 4.79 -0.52 16.52
C ALA A 96 3.87 -1.70 16.90
N ALA A 97 3.19 -2.32 15.93
CA ALA A 97 2.43 -3.55 16.09
C ALA A 97 3.11 -4.75 15.38
N ASP A 98 4.43 -4.67 15.18
CA ASP A 98 5.25 -5.67 14.50
C ASP A 98 4.85 -5.95 13.04
N ILE A 99 4.18 -4.98 12.40
CA ILE A 99 3.87 -5.02 10.97
C ILE A 99 4.89 -4.14 10.25
N PRO A 100 5.80 -4.72 9.43
CA PRO A 100 6.80 -3.92 8.73
C PRO A 100 6.13 -2.95 7.76
N ASP A 101 6.73 -1.77 7.63
CA ASP A 101 6.36 -0.87 6.54
C ASP A 101 6.91 -1.39 5.20
N TYR A 102 6.70 -0.60 4.14
CA TYR A 102 7.15 -0.97 2.82
C TYR A 102 8.53 -0.41 2.44
N ARG A 103 8.90 0.76 2.95
CA ARG A 103 10.01 1.58 2.40
C ARG A 103 10.93 2.20 3.47
N GLY A 104 10.69 1.96 4.75
CA GLY A 104 11.62 2.33 5.81
C GLY A 104 12.91 1.50 5.75
N PRO A 105 13.85 1.72 6.67
CA PRO A 105 15.15 1.02 6.70
C PRO A 105 15.04 -0.51 6.72
N HIS A 106 13.97 -1.02 7.33
CA HIS A 106 13.62 -2.44 7.43
C HIS A 106 12.32 -2.79 6.68
N GLY A 107 11.85 -1.90 5.81
CA GLY A 107 10.64 -2.09 5.04
C GLY A 107 10.74 -3.24 4.04
N VAL A 108 9.60 -3.83 3.68
CA VAL A 108 9.51 -5.00 2.80
C VAL A 108 10.28 -4.79 1.48
N TRP A 109 10.08 -3.67 0.79
CA TRP A 109 10.77 -3.41 -0.48
C TRP A 109 12.25 -3.10 -0.29
N THR A 110 12.60 -2.40 0.78
CA THR A 110 13.99 -2.07 1.11
C THR A 110 14.81 -3.34 1.29
N ARG A 111 14.26 -4.32 2.03
CA ARG A 111 14.89 -5.62 2.27
C ARG A 111 14.98 -6.46 1.01
N LEU A 112 13.89 -6.54 0.23
CA LEU A 112 13.88 -7.26 -1.05
C LEU A 112 14.89 -6.69 -2.05
N GLN A 113 15.06 -5.36 -2.12
CA GLN A 113 16.06 -4.71 -2.97
C GLN A 113 17.50 -5.03 -2.55
N ARG A 114 17.73 -5.34 -1.27
CA ARG A 114 19.02 -5.81 -0.74
C ARG A 114 19.24 -7.32 -0.92
N GLY A 115 18.28 -8.03 -1.53
CA GLY A 115 18.34 -9.49 -1.69
C GLY A 115 17.99 -10.26 -0.42
N GLU A 116 17.43 -9.61 0.60
CA GLU A 116 17.03 -10.27 1.84
C GLU A 116 15.69 -11.00 1.67
N THR A 117 15.51 -12.06 2.45
CA THR A 117 14.22 -12.76 2.54
C THR A 117 13.30 -12.07 3.53
N VAL A 118 12.07 -11.80 3.10
CA VAL A 118 11.01 -11.28 3.97
C VAL A 118 10.05 -12.42 4.30
N GLY A 119 9.99 -12.78 5.59
CA GLY A 119 9.09 -13.81 6.10
C GLY A 119 7.63 -13.37 6.08
N ARG A 120 6.72 -14.32 6.33
CA ARG A 120 5.30 -14.02 6.49
C ARG A 120 5.08 -13.30 7.83
N VAL A 121 4.32 -12.22 7.79
CA VAL A 121 3.93 -11.43 8.98
C VAL A 121 2.54 -11.90 9.42
N GLU A 122 2.39 -12.25 10.70
CA GLU A 122 1.11 -12.67 11.26
C GLU A 122 0.26 -11.46 11.70
N VAL A 123 -0.45 -10.86 10.74
CA VAL A 123 -1.26 -9.65 10.97
C VAL A 123 -2.47 -9.91 11.89
N SER A 124 -3.01 -11.12 11.87
CA SER A 124 -4.21 -11.50 12.67
C SER A 124 -4.02 -11.30 14.17
N ARG A 125 -2.79 -11.42 14.69
CA ARG A 125 -2.47 -11.24 16.11
C ARG A 125 -2.09 -9.80 16.48
N ALA A 126 -1.75 -8.96 15.50
CA ALA A 126 -1.34 -7.58 15.74
C ALA A 126 -2.46 -6.80 16.44
N ARG A 127 -2.13 -5.92 17.38
CA ARG A 127 -3.11 -5.07 18.08
C ARG A 127 -3.05 -3.64 17.53
N PRO A 128 -4.16 -2.90 17.51
CA PRO A 128 -4.13 -1.49 17.12
C PRO A 128 -3.11 -0.70 17.95
N THR A 129 -2.27 0.08 17.27
CA THR A 129 -1.28 0.93 17.94
C THR A 129 -1.94 2.14 18.61
N PHE A 130 -1.18 2.87 19.44
CA PHE A 130 -1.64 4.12 20.05
C PHE A 130 -2.22 5.08 19.01
N THR A 131 -1.62 5.20 17.84
CA THR A 131 -2.11 6.06 16.75
C THR A 131 -3.50 5.63 16.26
N HIS A 132 -3.75 4.34 16.08
CA HIS A 132 -5.07 3.84 15.70
C HIS A 132 -6.13 4.16 16.77
N MET A 133 -5.79 3.94 18.04
CA MET A 133 -6.68 4.25 19.17
C MET A 133 -6.94 5.76 19.29
N ALA A 134 -5.92 6.59 19.11
CA ALA A 134 -6.03 8.05 19.15
C ALA A 134 -6.93 8.58 18.02
N LEU A 135 -6.80 8.06 16.80
CA LEU A 135 -7.67 8.43 15.69
C LEU A 135 -9.13 8.03 15.96
N THR A 136 -9.35 6.82 16.47
CA THR A 136 -10.70 6.36 16.87
C THR A 136 -11.29 7.27 17.95
N ALA A 137 -10.51 7.65 18.95
CA ALA A 137 -10.94 8.58 20.00
C ALA A 137 -11.25 9.99 19.46
N LEU A 138 -10.45 10.52 18.54
CA LEU A 138 -10.71 11.81 17.88
C LEU A 138 -11.98 11.78 17.04
N TRP A 139 -12.28 10.66 16.40
CA TRP A 139 -13.53 10.47 15.66
C TRP A 139 -14.72 10.41 16.60
N ALA A 140 -14.62 9.64 17.69
CA ALA A 140 -15.68 9.53 18.70
C ALA A 140 -16.02 10.89 19.35
N ARG A 141 -15.03 11.78 19.47
CA ARG A 141 -15.20 13.17 19.94
C ARG A 141 -15.70 14.14 18.87
N GLY A 142 -15.96 13.67 17.66
CA GLY A 142 -16.43 14.48 16.54
C GLY A 142 -15.39 15.41 15.92
N THR A 143 -14.11 15.35 16.35
CA THR A 143 -13.04 16.19 15.80
C THR A 143 -12.58 15.66 14.44
N LEU A 144 -12.24 14.37 14.38
CA LEU A 144 -11.87 13.69 13.13
C LEU A 144 -13.13 13.30 12.36
N LYS A 145 -13.19 13.65 11.07
CA LYS A 145 -14.34 13.35 10.21
C LYS A 145 -14.12 12.08 9.40
N PHE A 146 -12.89 11.86 8.93
CA PHE A 146 -12.62 10.77 8.01
C PHE A 146 -11.14 10.35 8.02
N VAL A 147 -10.89 9.06 7.78
CA VAL A 147 -9.55 8.49 7.57
C VAL A 147 -9.47 7.92 6.17
N ALA A 148 -8.44 8.29 5.42
CA ALA A 148 -8.05 7.64 4.17
C ALA A 148 -6.79 6.82 4.43
N SER A 149 -6.91 5.50 4.39
CA SER A 149 -5.82 4.57 4.72
C SER A 149 -5.33 3.83 3.48
N GLN A 150 -4.01 3.72 3.34
CA GLN A 150 -3.36 2.80 2.41
C GLN A 150 -3.11 1.41 3.00
N ASN A 151 -3.36 1.24 4.29
CA ASN A 151 -3.07 -0.02 4.99
C ASN A 151 -4.17 -1.04 4.70
N CYS A 152 -3.76 -2.30 4.52
CA CYS A 152 -4.66 -3.44 4.40
C CYS A 152 -4.72 -4.28 5.70
N ASP A 153 -4.12 -3.82 6.79
CA ASP A 153 -3.93 -4.58 8.03
C ASP A 153 -5.19 -4.70 8.92
N GLY A 154 -6.28 -4.03 8.53
CA GLY A 154 -7.56 -4.02 9.26
C GLY A 154 -7.50 -3.36 10.64
N LEU A 155 -6.38 -2.75 11.05
CA LEU A 155 -6.20 -2.26 12.42
C LEU A 155 -7.08 -1.05 12.75
N HIS A 156 -7.48 -0.23 11.77
CA HIS A 156 -8.44 0.85 11.98
C HIS A 156 -9.82 0.33 12.38
N VAL A 157 -10.34 -0.66 11.64
CA VAL A 157 -11.64 -1.29 11.95
C VAL A 157 -11.57 -1.99 13.31
N ARG A 158 -10.47 -2.71 13.58
CA ARG A 158 -10.23 -3.41 14.85
C ARG A 158 -10.02 -2.45 16.04
N ALA A 159 -9.59 -1.21 15.80
CA ALA A 159 -9.53 -0.15 16.81
C ALA A 159 -10.92 0.40 17.18
N GLY A 160 -11.95 0.09 16.38
CA GLY A 160 -13.31 0.59 16.57
C GLY A 160 -13.67 1.80 15.71
N LEU A 161 -12.79 2.23 14.78
CA LEU A 161 -13.15 3.27 13.82
C LEU A 161 -14.25 2.73 12.89
N PRO A 162 -15.42 3.37 12.80
CA PRO A 162 -16.50 2.82 12.01
C PRO A 162 -16.21 2.99 10.52
N ARG A 163 -16.63 1.98 9.75
CA ARG A 163 -16.43 1.90 8.30
C ARG A 163 -16.92 3.12 7.52
N ARG A 164 -17.95 3.82 8.01
CA ARG A 164 -18.47 5.05 7.40
C ARG A 164 -17.51 6.24 7.47
N ALA A 165 -16.48 6.15 8.32
CA ALA A 165 -15.47 7.19 8.53
C ALA A 165 -14.09 6.76 8.01
N LEU A 166 -14.02 5.69 7.20
CA LEU A 166 -12.79 5.08 6.75
C LEU A 166 -12.88 4.71 5.26
N ALA A 167 -11.89 5.11 4.48
CA ALA A 167 -11.59 4.54 3.17
C ALA A 167 -10.32 3.70 3.26
N GLU A 168 -10.39 2.45 2.83
CA GLU A 168 -9.27 1.49 2.82
C GLU A 168 -8.85 1.33 1.37
N LEU A 169 -8.01 2.25 0.89
CA LEU A 169 -7.76 2.49 -0.54
C LEU A 169 -7.17 1.27 -1.25
N HIS A 170 -6.52 0.38 -0.51
CA HIS A 170 -5.90 -0.84 -1.01
C HIS A 170 -6.61 -2.12 -0.53
N GLY A 171 -7.79 -2.00 0.04
CA GLY A 171 -8.55 -3.10 0.63
C GLY A 171 -8.21 -3.38 2.10
N ASP A 172 -8.80 -4.45 2.62
CA ASP A 172 -8.63 -4.97 3.98
C ASP A 172 -8.42 -6.49 3.89
N MET A 173 -7.33 -6.98 4.48
CA MET A 173 -6.99 -8.40 4.54
C MET A 173 -8.07 -9.21 5.27
N PHE A 174 -8.88 -8.58 6.12
CA PHE A 174 -9.94 -9.22 6.90
C PHE A 174 -11.32 -9.11 6.25
N ALA A 175 -11.41 -8.49 5.07
CA ALA A 175 -12.65 -8.31 4.34
C ALA A 175 -12.72 -9.15 3.06
N GLU A 176 -13.79 -9.93 2.92
CA GLU A 176 -14.17 -10.59 1.69
C GLU A 176 -15.58 -10.18 1.25
N LEU A 177 -15.81 -10.15 -0.06
CA LEU A 177 -17.00 -9.60 -0.67
C LEU A 177 -17.62 -10.56 -1.69
N CYS A 178 -18.95 -10.53 -1.78
CA CYS A 178 -19.68 -11.21 -2.83
C CYS A 178 -19.89 -10.26 -4.01
N ALA A 179 -19.33 -10.60 -5.18
CA ALA A 179 -19.51 -9.78 -6.38
C ALA A 179 -20.97 -9.78 -6.91
N ALA A 180 -21.75 -10.83 -6.61
CA ALA A 180 -23.13 -10.96 -7.07
C ALA A 180 -24.11 -10.12 -6.23
N CYS A 181 -24.12 -10.29 -4.92
CA CYS A 181 -25.08 -9.60 -4.03
C CYS A 181 -24.48 -8.43 -3.24
N ARG A 182 -23.20 -8.09 -3.46
CA ARG A 182 -22.46 -6.97 -2.84
C ARG A 182 -22.32 -7.05 -1.31
N ARG A 183 -22.61 -8.20 -0.71
CA ARG A 183 -22.44 -8.39 0.74
C ARG A 183 -20.96 -8.50 1.10
N VAL A 184 -20.61 -7.87 2.22
CA VAL A 184 -19.26 -7.83 2.79
C VAL A 184 -19.24 -8.68 4.06
N TYR A 185 -18.20 -9.48 4.21
CA TYR A 185 -17.93 -10.31 5.38
C TYR A 185 -16.60 -9.85 5.98
N LEU A 186 -16.66 -9.40 7.24
CA LEU A 186 -15.47 -9.18 8.05
C LEU A 186 -15.13 -10.48 8.77
N ARG A 187 -13.86 -10.86 8.75
CA ARG A 187 -13.34 -12.11 9.33
C ARG A 187 -12.33 -11.80 10.42
N ALA A 188 -12.12 -12.76 11.32
CA ALA A 188 -11.08 -12.70 12.34
C ALA A 188 -9.72 -13.24 11.83
N PHE A 189 -9.67 -13.65 10.56
CA PHE A 189 -8.51 -14.28 9.93
C PHE A 189 -8.21 -13.59 8.59
N ASP A 190 -6.97 -13.76 8.13
CA ASP A 190 -6.49 -13.29 6.83
C ASP A 190 -7.28 -13.96 5.70
N THR A 191 -8.03 -13.18 4.93
CA THR A 191 -8.84 -13.70 3.81
C THR A 191 -8.02 -13.93 2.54
N THR A 192 -6.75 -13.49 2.52
CA THR A 192 -5.87 -13.40 1.35
C THR A 192 -4.90 -14.58 1.21
N GLU A 193 -4.90 -15.53 2.15
CA GLU A 193 -3.92 -16.65 2.16
C GLU A 193 -3.95 -17.53 0.90
N ARG A 194 -5.07 -17.52 0.18
CA ARG A 194 -5.31 -18.32 -1.03
C ARG A 194 -5.54 -17.45 -2.26
N THR A 195 -5.22 -16.17 -2.17
CA THR A 195 -5.44 -15.21 -3.25
C THR A 195 -4.11 -14.61 -3.71
N ALA A 196 -4.14 -14.00 -4.88
CA ALA A 196 -2.96 -13.38 -5.48
C ALA A 196 -3.42 -12.32 -6.48
N ARG A 197 -2.45 -11.58 -7.04
CA ARG A 197 -2.67 -10.68 -8.16
C ARG A 197 -3.46 -11.40 -9.27
N HIS A 198 -4.59 -10.81 -9.65
CA HIS A 198 -5.58 -11.28 -10.62
C HIS A 198 -6.34 -12.55 -10.24
N ALA A 199 -6.19 -13.04 -9.02
CA ALA A 199 -6.80 -14.25 -8.50
C ALA A 199 -7.36 -14.03 -7.09
N HIS A 200 -8.52 -13.36 -7.01
CA HIS A 200 -9.10 -12.92 -5.73
C HIS A 200 -10.05 -13.93 -5.06
N HIS A 201 -10.28 -15.10 -5.64
CA HIS A 201 -11.26 -16.05 -5.10
C HIS A 201 -10.81 -16.67 -3.77
N THR A 202 -11.53 -16.39 -2.69
CA THR A 202 -11.14 -16.82 -1.34
C THR A 202 -11.47 -18.29 -1.03
N ARG A 203 -12.06 -19.00 -1.99
CA ARG A 203 -12.55 -20.39 -1.88
C ARG A 203 -13.66 -20.57 -0.83
N ARG A 204 -14.37 -19.50 -0.49
CA ARG A 204 -15.57 -19.51 0.36
C ARG A 204 -16.79 -19.06 -0.43
N LEU A 205 -17.98 -19.45 0.02
CA LEU A 205 -19.25 -19.13 -0.63
C LEU A 205 -20.05 -18.10 0.19
N CYS A 206 -20.78 -17.26 -0.51
CA CYS A 206 -21.70 -16.30 0.09
C CYS A 206 -22.88 -17.02 0.73
N HIS A 207 -23.14 -16.77 2.01
CA HIS A 207 -24.25 -17.39 2.73
C HIS A 207 -25.64 -16.96 2.22
N ALA A 208 -25.72 -15.86 1.46
CA ALA A 208 -26.98 -15.33 0.94
C ALA A 208 -27.33 -15.86 -0.46
N CYS A 209 -26.34 -16.09 -1.33
CA CYS A 209 -26.61 -16.43 -2.75
C CYS A 209 -25.73 -17.56 -3.32
N GLY A 210 -24.86 -18.17 -2.52
CA GLY A 210 -23.99 -19.28 -2.95
C GLY A 210 -22.84 -18.89 -3.88
N ALA A 211 -22.75 -17.65 -4.36
CA ALA A 211 -21.65 -17.20 -5.22
C ALA A 211 -20.30 -17.18 -4.48
N GLN A 212 -19.21 -17.36 -5.22
CA GLN A 212 -17.86 -17.31 -4.65
C GLN A 212 -17.51 -15.93 -4.11
N LEU A 213 -16.92 -15.91 -2.92
CA LEU A 213 -16.39 -14.71 -2.28
C LEU A 213 -15.01 -14.35 -2.86
N ARG A 214 -14.72 -13.06 -2.85
CA ARG A 214 -13.46 -12.47 -3.29
C ARG A 214 -12.83 -11.64 -2.19
N ASP A 215 -11.51 -11.62 -2.07
CA ASP A 215 -10.85 -10.65 -1.19
C ASP A 215 -11.04 -9.22 -1.72
N SER A 216 -10.67 -8.25 -0.89
CA SER A 216 -10.77 -6.84 -1.23
C SER A 216 -9.43 -6.18 -1.59
N ILE A 217 -8.33 -6.92 -1.63
CA ILE A 217 -6.99 -6.35 -1.82
C ILE A 217 -6.83 -5.81 -3.24
N VAL A 218 -6.23 -4.63 -3.35
CA VAL A 218 -5.77 -4.07 -4.63
C VAL A 218 -4.28 -4.32 -4.75
N HIS A 219 -3.87 -5.28 -5.58
CA HIS A 219 -2.45 -5.49 -5.84
C HIS A 219 -1.89 -4.40 -6.77
N PHE A 220 -0.56 -4.26 -6.77
CA PHE A 220 0.12 -3.37 -7.72
C PHE A 220 -0.26 -3.71 -9.17
N GLY A 221 -0.64 -2.68 -9.93
CA GLY A 221 -1.09 -2.84 -11.31
C GLY A 221 -2.55 -3.29 -11.44
N GLU A 222 -3.33 -3.30 -10.35
CA GLU A 222 -4.76 -3.56 -10.36
C GLU A 222 -5.58 -2.31 -10.10
N ARG A 223 -6.88 -2.41 -10.37
CA ARG A 223 -7.89 -1.42 -10.00
C ARG A 223 -8.90 -2.08 -9.07
N GLY A 224 -9.25 -1.38 -7.99
CA GLY A 224 -10.34 -1.79 -7.12
C GLY A 224 -11.66 -1.78 -7.89
N ARG A 225 -12.48 -2.82 -7.69
CA ARG A 225 -13.83 -2.93 -8.28
C ARG A 225 -14.93 -3.03 -7.22
N ALA A 226 -14.55 -3.02 -5.94
CA ALA A 226 -15.47 -3.12 -4.83
C ALA A 226 -16.03 -1.74 -4.46
N ALA A 227 -17.33 -1.68 -4.14
CA ALA A 227 -17.94 -0.48 -3.57
C ALA A 227 -17.54 -0.28 -2.10
N TRP A 228 -17.27 -1.38 -1.38
CA TRP A 228 -16.66 -1.33 -0.06
C TRP A 228 -15.78 -2.59 0.16
N PRO A 229 -14.59 -2.48 0.79
CA PRO A 229 -13.92 -1.24 1.20
C PRO A 229 -13.74 -0.26 0.05
N LEU A 230 -13.71 1.04 0.38
CA LEU A 230 -13.58 2.10 -0.61
C LEU A 230 -12.15 2.06 -1.15
N ASN A 231 -12.00 1.39 -2.28
CA ASN A 231 -10.71 1.14 -2.91
C ASN A 231 -10.44 2.14 -4.04
N TRP A 232 -9.17 2.29 -4.38
CA TRP A 232 -8.74 3.10 -5.53
C TRP A 232 -9.29 2.55 -6.86
N ALA A 233 -10.05 3.37 -7.60
CA ALA A 233 -10.70 2.97 -8.85
C ALA A 233 -9.90 3.31 -10.13
N GLY A 234 -8.80 4.06 -10.01
CA GLY A 234 -8.01 4.57 -11.14
C GLY A 234 -8.24 6.05 -11.35
#